data_AF-A0A8H6WHY0-F1
#
_entry.id   AF-A0A8H6WHY0-F1
#
_cell.length_a   1.000
_cell.length_b   1.000
_cell.length_c   1.000
_cell.angle_alpha   90.00
_cell.angle_beta   90.00
_cell.angle_gamma   90.00
#
_symmetry.space_group_name_H-M   'P 1'
#
loop_
_entity.id
_entity.type
_entity.pdbx_description
1 polymer ?
#
loop_
_entity_poly.entity_id
_entity_poly.type
_entity_poly.pdbx_seq_one_letter_code
_entity_poly.pdbx_strand_id
1 'polypeptide(L)'
;MPDGDRSYLALLQTLMAESSLQNSLRPPNVENELDLLLHLPDAELAQSLPAILSATWVLEYQTQAEALEKRIHDYLASTRPPNAMWTAVSDLLMTPSPTDEVARAQTTLFGWAGILTSLPVAQLEALRPELTRLLHEASAAGRSSLAQYARRYIAYIDNPVPSVPESKLDGLGLRSLDAVTTPDEMKPFVDGLLAWLQDRNWPVYQGCVDHLARFPELCVAPILDVLRRSDDADWESSLIFLVQQHVPTRMWGELRAEFERIAQGATPDELEWEVDGLAMELLQELDLYEARPRRRARPWGPKISS
;
A
#
# COMPACT_ATOMS: atom_id res chain seq x y z
N MET A 1 3.56 -20.27 -9.50
CA MET A 1 3.03 -18.95 -9.89
C MET A 1 2.78 -18.98 -11.40
N PRO A 2 1.62 -18.54 -11.92
CA PRO A 2 1.39 -18.59 -13.36
C PRO A 2 1.99 -17.36 -14.07
N ASP A 3 2.63 -17.62 -15.21
CA ASP A 3 3.38 -16.75 -16.14
C ASP A 3 2.62 -15.54 -16.76
N GLY A 4 1.73 -14.88 -16.02
CA GLY A 4 1.01 -13.68 -16.48
C GLY A 4 1.78 -12.35 -16.29
N ASP A 5 2.73 -12.31 -15.36
CA ASP A 5 3.27 -11.04 -14.83
C ASP A 5 4.36 -10.39 -15.69
N ARG A 6 5.06 -11.14 -16.54
CA ARG A 6 6.11 -10.56 -17.41
C ARG A 6 5.55 -9.62 -18.50
N SER A 7 4.26 -9.76 -18.84
CA SER A 7 3.61 -8.86 -19.81
C SER A 7 3.19 -7.53 -19.19
N TYR A 8 2.99 -7.46 -17.87
CA TYR A 8 2.42 -6.30 -17.19
C TYR A 8 3.49 -5.30 -16.73
N LEU A 9 4.63 -5.80 -16.25
CA LEU A 9 5.82 -4.96 -16.00
C LEU A 9 6.38 -4.37 -17.29
N ALA A 10 6.41 -5.14 -18.37
CA ALA A 10 6.77 -4.63 -19.69
C ALA A 10 5.78 -3.55 -20.16
N LEU A 11 4.48 -3.67 -19.87
CA LEU A 11 3.48 -2.66 -20.23
C LEU A 11 3.61 -1.38 -19.39
N LEU A 12 3.82 -1.49 -18.07
CA LEU A 12 4.05 -0.34 -17.20
C LEU A 12 5.38 0.36 -17.51
N GLN A 13 6.45 -0.40 -17.77
CA GLN A 13 7.73 0.14 -18.21
C GLN A 13 7.66 0.74 -19.63
N THR A 14 6.87 0.15 -20.54
CA THR A 14 6.61 0.71 -21.88
C THR A 14 5.78 1.99 -21.78
N LEU A 15 4.78 2.06 -20.90
CA LEU A 15 4.00 3.27 -20.63
C LEU A 15 4.87 4.39 -20.00
N MET A 16 5.82 4.04 -19.13
CA MET A 16 6.79 5.00 -18.59
C MET A 16 7.85 5.42 -19.64
N ALA A 17 8.23 4.55 -20.58
CA ALA A 17 9.22 4.82 -21.63
C ALA A 17 8.63 5.52 -22.89
N GLU A 18 7.36 5.31 -23.19
CA GLU A 18 6.60 6.00 -24.24
C GLU A 18 6.23 7.45 -23.87
N SER A 19 6.64 7.92 -22.69
CA SER A 19 6.59 9.33 -22.26
C SER A 19 7.25 10.31 -23.25
N SER A 20 8.08 9.84 -24.19
CA SER A 20 8.60 10.66 -25.29
C SER A 20 7.54 11.07 -26.33
N LEU A 21 6.39 10.37 -26.42
CA LEU A 21 5.23 10.75 -27.25
C LEU A 21 4.28 11.75 -26.54
N GLN A 22 4.41 11.93 -25.22
CA GLN A 22 3.56 12.82 -24.40
C GLN A 22 3.68 14.32 -24.74
N ASN A 23 4.81 14.75 -25.32
CA ASN A 23 5.01 16.17 -25.66
C ASN A 23 4.11 16.69 -26.78
N SER A 24 3.41 15.80 -27.51
CA SER A 24 2.62 16.17 -28.69
C SER A 24 1.11 16.21 -28.44
N LEU A 25 0.64 15.74 -27.27
CA LEU A 25 -0.79 15.60 -26.96
C LEU A 25 -1.20 16.17 -25.59
N ARG A 26 -0.30 16.88 -24.88
CA ARG A 26 -0.68 17.61 -23.64
C ARG A 26 -1.79 18.64 -23.94
N PRO A 27 -3.00 18.51 -23.39
CA PRO A 27 -3.86 19.68 -23.24
C PRO A 27 -3.19 20.59 -22.22
N PRO A 28 -3.00 21.90 -22.50
CA PRO A 28 -2.14 22.76 -21.69
C PRO A 28 -2.70 23.16 -20.31
N ASN A 29 -3.64 22.41 -19.70
CA ASN A 29 -4.34 22.91 -18.51
C ASN A 29 -4.97 21.87 -17.52
N VAL A 30 -4.48 20.64 -17.49
CA VAL A 30 -5.05 19.57 -16.64
C VAL A 30 -5.06 19.90 -15.13
N GLU A 31 -4.01 20.56 -14.61
CA GLU A 31 -3.94 20.96 -13.19
C GLU A 31 -5.05 21.96 -12.81
N ASN A 32 -5.40 22.87 -13.73
CA ASN A 32 -6.49 23.83 -13.52
C ASN A 32 -7.87 23.16 -13.57
N GLU A 33 -8.02 22.06 -14.30
CA GLU A 33 -9.29 21.35 -14.39
C GLU A 33 -9.60 20.57 -13.09
N LEU A 34 -8.61 19.90 -12.48
CA LEU A 34 -8.79 19.22 -11.19
C LEU A 34 -9.09 20.19 -10.03
N ASP A 35 -8.44 21.36 -10.00
CA ASP A 35 -8.71 22.38 -8.99
C ASP A 35 -10.16 22.91 -9.09
N LEU A 36 -10.67 23.10 -10.32
CA LEU A 36 -12.07 23.45 -10.54
C LEU A 36 -13.03 22.37 -10.04
N LEU A 37 -12.68 21.08 -10.19
CA LEU A 37 -13.49 19.96 -9.70
C LEU A 37 -13.58 19.94 -8.17
N LEU A 38 -12.51 20.31 -7.45
CA LEU A 38 -12.52 20.44 -6.00
C LEU A 38 -13.46 21.54 -5.49
N HIS A 39 -13.88 22.46 -6.37
CA HIS A 39 -14.77 23.57 -6.03
C HIS A 39 -16.20 23.45 -6.58
N LEU A 40 -16.50 22.42 -7.40
CA LEU A 40 -17.87 22.18 -7.89
C LEU A 40 -18.84 21.90 -6.74
N PRO A 41 -20.12 22.31 -6.80
CA PRO A 41 -21.17 21.80 -5.92
C PRO A 41 -21.29 20.27 -6.00
N ASP A 42 -21.67 19.60 -4.91
CA ASP A 42 -21.64 18.12 -4.84
C ASP A 42 -22.52 17.43 -5.90
N ALA A 43 -23.65 18.05 -6.26
CA ALA A 43 -24.53 17.53 -7.32
C ALA A 43 -23.87 17.62 -8.71
N GLU A 44 -23.10 18.67 -8.97
CA GLU A 44 -22.36 18.85 -10.23
C GLU A 44 -21.14 17.93 -10.25
N LEU A 45 -20.42 17.82 -9.14
CA LEU A 45 -19.31 16.88 -9.00
C LEU A 45 -19.76 15.43 -9.26
N ALA A 46 -20.90 15.02 -8.70
CA ALA A 46 -21.46 13.69 -8.93
C ALA A 46 -21.77 13.44 -10.41
N GLN A 47 -22.29 14.43 -11.13
CA GLN A 47 -22.58 14.31 -12.57
C GLN A 47 -21.31 14.23 -13.41
N SER A 48 -20.24 14.93 -13.00
CA SER A 48 -18.96 14.96 -13.70
C SER A 48 -18.08 13.75 -13.41
N LEU A 49 -18.29 13.03 -12.30
CA LEU A 49 -17.43 11.94 -11.83
C LEU A 49 -17.12 10.87 -12.89
N PRO A 50 -18.10 10.34 -13.66
CA PRO A 50 -17.80 9.37 -14.71
C PRO A 50 -16.90 9.92 -15.82
N ALA A 51 -17.07 11.19 -16.21
CA ALA A 51 -16.27 11.83 -17.24
C ALA A 51 -14.84 12.07 -16.76
N ILE A 52 -14.68 12.57 -15.53
CA ILE A 52 -13.39 12.78 -14.85
C ILE A 52 -12.59 11.48 -14.83
N LEU A 53 -13.27 10.37 -14.50
CA LEU A 53 -12.65 9.06 -14.35
C LEU A 53 -12.44 8.30 -15.66
N SER A 54 -13.10 8.71 -16.74
CA SER A 54 -12.80 8.22 -18.09
C SER A 54 -11.62 8.96 -18.73
N ALA A 55 -11.31 10.16 -18.24
CA ALA A 55 -10.25 11.02 -18.74
C ALA A 55 -8.90 10.77 -18.02
N THR A 56 -8.79 9.74 -17.19
CA THR A 56 -7.75 9.47 -16.17
C THR A 56 -6.33 9.17 -16.65
N TRP A 57 -5.89 9.77 -17.76
CA TRP A 57 -4.46 10.12 -17.87
C TRP A 57 -4.02 11.16 -16.84
N VAL A 58 -4.98 11.77 -16.13
CA VAL A 58 -4.84 12.88 -15.18
C VAL A 58 -4.31 12.47 -13.79
N LEU A 59 -4.23 11.18 -13.45
CA LEU A 59 -3.72 10.70 -12.15
C LEU A 59 -2.20 10.44 -12.12
N GLU A 60 -1.44 11.00 -13.08
CA GLU A 60 0.03 11.14 -12.91
C GLU A 60 0.39 12.10 -11.75
N TYR A 61 -0.60 12.84 -11.21
CA TYR A 61 -0.45 13.80 -10.12
C TYR A 61 -1.10 13.30 -8.81
N GLN A 62 -0.31 12.67 -7.94
CA GLN A 62 -0.76 12.07 -6.68
C GLN A 62 -1.54 13.05 -5.77
N THR A 63 -1.10 14.30 -5.65
CA THR A 63 -1.65 15.23 -4.63
C THR A 63 -3.10 15.66 -4.90
N GLN A 64 -3.46 15.97 -6.15
CA GLN A 64 -4.82 16.38 -6.49
C GLN A 64 -5.78 15.19 -6.53
N ALA A 65 -5.28 14.00 -6.90
CA ALA A 65 -6.03 12.75 -6.79
C ALA A 65 -6.46 12.49 -5.34
N GLU A 66 -5.50 12.56 -4.40
CA GLU A 66 -5.75 12.40 -2.97
C GLU A 66 -6.76 13.42 -2.44
N ALA A 67 -6.67 14.68 -2.86
CA ALA A 67 -7.61 15.72 -2.45
C ALA A 67 -9.05 15.43 -2.94
N LEU A 68 -9.19 14.94 -4.17
CA LEU A 68 -10.49 14.57 -4.75
C LEU A 68 -11.05 13.32 -4.08
N GLU A 69 -10.24 12.28 -3.89
CA GLU A 69 -10.59 11.07 -3.15
C GLU A 69 -11.07 11.41 -1.74
N LYS A 70 -10.30 12.23 -1.02
CA LYS A 70 -10.66 12.70 0.32
C LYS A 70 -11.98 13.46 0.32
N ARG A 71 -12.21 14.34 -0.65
CA ARG A 71 -13.46 15.10 -0.75
C ARG A 71 -14.67 14.17 -0.96
N ILE A 72 -14.55 13.22 -1.90
CA ILE A 72 -15.61 12.24 -2.16
C ILE A 72 -15.84 11.38 -0.91
N HIS A 73 -14.77 10.90 -0.28
CA HIS A 73 -14.83 10.17 0.98
C HIS A 73 -15.58 10.96 2.05
N ASP A 74 -15.20 12.21 2.33
CA ASP A 74 -15.81 13.03 3.39
C ASP A 74 -17.31 13.26 3.13
N TYR A 75 -17.69 13.43 1.86
CA TYR A 75 -19.11 13.52 1.46
C TYR A 75 -19.86 12.20 1.69
N LEU A 76 -19.31 11.07 1.25
CA LEU A 76 -19.94 9.76 1.43
C LEU A 76 -20.01 9.33 2.91
N ALA A 77 -19.00 9.65 3.70
CA ALA A 77 -18.96 9.37 5.12
C ALA A 77 -20.01 10.17 5.91
N SER A 78 -20.31 11.40 5.47
CA SER A 78 -21.28 12.30 6.12
C SER A 78 -22.71 12.19 5.60
N THR A 79 -22.94 11.47 4.49
CA THR A 79 -24.26 11.31 3.88
C THR A 79 -24.72 9.84 3.86
N ARG A 80 -26.02 9.61 3.68
CA ARG A 80 -26.57 8.26 3.48
C ARG A 80 -27.07 8.11 2.03
N PRO A 81 -26.94 6.92 1.44
CA PRO A 81 -27.60 6.63 0.17
C PRO A 81 -29.14 6.57 0.36
N PRO A 82 -29.93 6.82 -0.71
CA PRO A 82 -29.48 7.20 -2.05
C PRO A 82 -29.23 8.71 -2.18
N ASN A 83 -28.15 9.09 -2.87
CA ASN A 83 -27.96 10.44 -3.39
C ASN A 83 -27.11 10.39 -4.66
N ALA A 84 -27.02 11.51 -5.39
CA ALA A 84 -26.34 11.57 -6.69
C ALA A 84 -24.87 11.10 -6.62
N MET A 85 -24.13 11.41 -5.55
CA MET A 85 -22.74 10.97 -5.38
C MET A 85 -22.65 9.46 -5.16
N TRP A 86 -23.50 8.90 -4.31
CA TRP A 86 -23.57 7.45 -4.10
C TRP A 86 -23.91 6.72 -5.41
N THR A 87 -24.85 7.25 -6.19
CA THR A 87 -25.18 6.71 -7.52
C THR A 87 -23.97 6.80 -8.47
N ALA A 88 -23.30 7.94 -8.53
CA ALA A 88 -22.14 8.12 -9.41
C ALA A 88 -20.97 7.18 -9.06
N VAL A 89 -20.67 7.00 -7.77
CA VAL A 89 -19.65 6.06 -7.30
C VAL A 89 -20.07 4.61 -7.54
N SER A 90 -21.33 4.27 -7.29
CA SER A 90 -21.85 2.95 -7.65
C SER A 90 -21.71 2.70 -9.16
N ASP A 91 -22.18 3.61 -10.00
CA ASP A 91 -22.11 3.48 -11.46
C ASP A 91 -20.66 3.34 -11.94
N LEU A 92 -19.72 4.08 -11.34
CA LEU A 92 -18.30 3.94 -11.60
C LEU A 92 -17.79 2.52 -11.32
N LEU A 93 -18.07 1.98 -10.13
CA LEU A 93 -17.61 0.65 -9.72
C LEU A 93 -18.24 -0.45 -10.59
N MET A 94 -19.44 -0.19 -11.11
CA MET A 94 -20.24 -1.13 -11.90
C MET A 94 -19.97 -1.06 -13.40
N THR A 95 -19.41 0.04 -13.92
CA THR A 95 -19.17 0.24 -15.35
C THR A 95 -17.85 -0.42 -15.75
N PRO A 96 -17.86 -1.52 -16.52
CA PRO A 96 -16.63 -2.07 -17.04
C PRO A 96 -16.03 -1.11 -18.08
N SER A 97 -14.76 -0.74 -17.95
CA SER A 97 -13.99 -0.35 -19.13
C SER A 97 -13.87 -1.59 -20.03
N PRO A 98 -14.47 -1.63 -21.23
CA PRO A 98 -14.65 -2.88 -21.96
C PRO A 98 -13.36 -3.42 -22.59
N THR A 99 -12.31 -2.61 -22.72
CA THR A 99 -11.14 -2.97 -23.53
C THR A 99 -9.81 -2.42 -23.04
N ASP A 100 -9.80 -1.50 -22.07
CA ASP A 100 -8.58 -0.82 -21.65
C ASP A 100 -8.13 -1.28 -20.27
N GLU A 101 -7.00 -1.99 -20.25
CA GLU A 101 -6.34 -2.47 -19.04
C GLU A 101 -5.89 -1.33 -18.13
N VAL A 102 -5.53 -0.18 -18.70
CA VAL A 102 -5.11 1.02 -17.97
C VAL A 102 -6.30 1.64 -17.25
N ALA A 103 -7.41 1.85 -17.95
CA ALA A 103 -8.64 2.35 -17.35
C ALA A 103 -9.14 1.46 -16.19
N ARG A 104 -9.02 0.12 -16.31
CA ARG A 104 -9.37 -0.80 -15.22
C ARG A 104 -8.48 -0.64 -13.99
N ALA A 105 -7.17 -0.50 -14.18
CA ALA A 105 -6.23 -0.26 -13.08
C ALA A 105 -6.55 1.04 -12.35
N GLN A 106 -6.92 2.08 -13.10
CA GLN A 106 -7.28 3.40 -12.56
C GLN A 106 -8.61 3.40 -11.81
N THR A 107 -9.65 2.75 -12.34
CA THR A 107 -10.90 2.55 -11.60
C THR A 107 -10.67 1.74 -10.31
N THR A 108 -9.74 0.78 -10.34
CA THR A 108 -9.37 -0.01 -9.16
C THR A 108 -8.66 0.86 -8.12
N LEU A 109 -7.64 1.61 -8.52
CA LEU A 109 -6.88 2.49 -7.62
C LEU A 109 -7.77 3.60 -7.03
N PHE A 110 -8.47 4.36 -7.86
CA PHE A 110 -9.26 5.50 -7.40
C PHE A 110 -10.56 5.06 -6.69
N GLY A 111 -11.34 4.20 -7.33
CA GLY A 111 -12.67 3.82 -6.84
C GLY A 111 -12.62 2.82 -5.68
N TRP A 112 -11.88 1.72 -5.87
CA TRP A 112 -11.84 0.65 -4.87
C TRP A 112 -10.81 0.94 -3.76
N ALA A 113 -9.56 1.28 -4.12
CA ALA A 113 -8.52 1.51 -3.11
C ALA A 113 -8.67 2.89 -2.43
N GLY A 114 -8.88 3.98 -3.18
CA GLY A 114 -8.99 5.34 -2.61
C GLY A 114 -10.30 5.59 -1.86
N ILE A 115 -11.45 5.38 -2.54
CA ILE A 115 -12.76 5.72 -1.97
C ILE A 115 -13.29 4.62 -1.06
N LEU A 116 -13.52 3.41 -1.59
CA LEU A 116 -14.22 2.37 -0.83
C LEU A 116 -13.45 1.88 0.38
N THR A 117 -12.14 1.67 0.25
CA THR A 117 -11.33 1.16 1.36
C THR A 117 -11.43 2.09 2.57
N SER A 118 -11.54 3.40 2.36
CA SER A 118 -11.59 4.39 3.44
C SER A 118 -12.97 4.52 4.11
N LEU A 119 -14.06 4.05 3.49
CA LEU A 119 -15.42 4.23 4.02
C LEU A 119 -15.65 3.44 5.32
N PRO A 120 -16.37 4.00 6.31
CA PRO A 120 -16.73 3.23 7.50
C PRO A 120 -17.64 2.03 7.15
N VAL A 121 -17.57 0.96 7.95
CA VAL A 121 -18.25 -0.32 7.66
C VAL A 121 -19.76 -0.14 7.46
N ALA A 122 -20.41 0.76 8.22
CA ALA A 122 -21.84 1.03 8.07
C ALA A 122 -22.20 1.62 6.69
N GLN A 123 -21.28 2.37 6.07
CA GLN A 123 -21.43 2.95 4.74
C GLN A 123 -21.12 1.91 3.66
N LEU A 124 -20.16 1.01 3.92
CA LEU A 124 -19.93 -0.16 3.05
C LEU A 124 -21.12 -1.12 3.05
N GLU A 125 -21.76 -1.35 4.20
CA GLU A 125 -22.98 -2.14 4.31
C GLU A 125 -24.10 -1.56 3.43
N ALA A 126 -24.19 -0.23 3.32
CA ALA A 126 -25.17 0.42 2.47
C ALA A 126 -24.94 0.17 0.97
N LEU A 127 -23.73 -0.26 0.56
CA LEU A 127 -23.39 -0.70 -0.80
C LEU A 127 -23.53 -2.20 -1.02
N ARG A 128 -23.91 -2.97 0.00
CA ARG A 128 -24.01 -4.43 -0.10
C ARG A 128 -24.90 -4.90 -1.27
N PRO A 129 -26.10 -4.33 -1.53
CA PRO A 129 -26.92 -4.76 -2.66
C PRO A 129 -26.20 -4.59 -4.00
N GLU A 130 -25.49 -3.48 -4.20
CA GLU A 130 -24.75 -3.12 -5.40
C GLU A 130 -23.53 -4.04 -5.58
N LEU A 131 -22.76 -4.26 -4.51
CA LEU A 131 -21.64 -5.21 -4.51
C LEU A 131 -22.10 -6.64 -4.82
N THR A 132 -23.26 -7.04 -4.29
CA THR A 132 -23.83 -8.38 -4.54
C THR A 132 -24.24 -8.52 -6.01
N ARG A 133 -24.89 -7.50 -6.56
CA ARG A 133 -25.23 -7.43 -7.98
C ARG A 133 -23.97 -7.50 -8.83
N LEU A 134 -22.93 -6.74 -8.48
CA LEU A 134 -21.65 -6.74 -9.17
C LEU A 134 -21.01 -8.11 -9.20
N LEU A 135 -20.95 -8.78 -8.05
CA LEU A 135 -20.37 -10.11 -7.93
C LEU A 135 -21.04 -11.08 -8.92
N HIS A 136 -22.36 -11.06 -8.99
CA HIS A 136 -23.11 -11.91 -9.92
C HIS A 136 -22.82 -11.55 -11.38
N GLU A 137 -22.95 -10.27 -11.77
CA GLU A 137 -22.77 -9.80 -13.15
C GLU A 137 -21.33 -9.96 -13.63
N ALA A 138 -20.34 -9.72 -12.75
CA ALA A 138 -18.93 -9.88 -13.07
C ALA A 138 -18.59 -11.36 -13.26
N SER A 139 -19.10 -12.25 -12.40
CA SER A 139 -18.89 -13.69 -12.53
C SER A 139 -19.52 -14.25 -13.81
N ALA A 140 -20.76 -13.85 -14.12
CA ALA A 140 -21.47 -14.28 -15.32
C ALA A 140 -20.76 -13.83 -16.62
N ALA A 141 -20.13 -12.65 -16.59
CA ALA A 141 -19.36 -12.10 -17.70
C ALA A 141 -17.88 -12.56 -17.74
N GLY A 142 -17.45 -13.47 -16.84
CA GLY A 142 -16.06 -13.94 -16.79
C GLY A 142 -15.04 -12.91 -16.28
N ARG A 143 -15.49 -11.83 -15.63
CA ARG A 143 -14.65 -10.76 -15.08
C ARG A 143 -14.16 -11.12 -13.68
N SER A 144 -13.21 -12.05 -13.61
CA SER A 144 -12.73 -12.66 -12.35
C SER A 144 -12.21 -11.65 -11.32
N SER A 145 -11.40 -10.66 -11.73
CA SER A 145 -10.83 -9.66 -10.81
C SER A 145 -11.90 -8.79 -10.15
N LEU A 146 -12.87 -8.31 -10.93
CA LEU A 146 -13.96 -7.47 -10.41
C LEU A 146 -14.90 -8.26 -9.49
N ALA A 147 -15.19 -9.51 -9.85
CA ALA A 147 -15.91 -10.43 -8.98
C ALA A 147 -15.16 -10.70 -7.67
N GLN A 148 -13.83 -10.82 -7.71
CA GLN A 148 -13.00 -11.00 -6.52
C GLN A 148 -13.08 -9.77 -5.60
N TYR A 149 -12.92 -8.56 -6.13
CA TYR A 149 -13.05 -7.34 -5.32
C TYR A 149 -14.41 -7.24 -4.63
N ALA A 150 -15.51 -7.40 -5.39
CA ALA A 150 -16.85 -7.36 -4.82
C ALA A 150 -17.06 -8.41 -3.72
N ARG A 151 -16.60 -9.65 -3.95
CA ARG A 151 -16.67 -10.73 -2.95
C ARG A 151 -15.93 -10.37 -1.67
N ARG A 152 -14.76 -9.75 -1.78
CA ARG A 152 -13.93 -9.39 -0.63
C ARG A 152 -14.52 -8.27 0.20
N TYR A 153 -15.08 -7.25 -0.44
CA TYR A 153 -15.81 -6.22 0.27
C TYR A 153 -17.02 -6.81 1.00
N ILE A 154 -17.81 -7.67 0.36
CA ILE A 154 -18.93 -8.36 1.02
C ILE A 154 -18.44 -9.16 2.24
N ALA A 155 -17.38 -9.95 2.08
CA ALA A 155 -16.81 -10.75 3.17
C ALA A 155 -16.29 -9.88 4.33
N TYR A 156 -15.65 -8.74 4.02
CA TYR A 156 -15.17 -7.79 5.02
C TYR A 156 -16.32 -7.12 5.77
N ILE A 157 -17.41 -6.77 5.08
CA ILE A 157 -18.60 -6.21 5.72
C ILE A 157 -19.22 -7.26 6.66
N ASP A 158 -19.28 -8.52 6.23
CA ASP A 158 -19.82 -9.63 7.05
C ASP A 158 -18.95 -9.91 8.29
N ASN A 159 -17.63 -9.88 8.12
CA ASN A 159 -16.68 -10.22 9.15
C ASN A 159 -15.31 -9.58 8.86
N PRO A 160 -15.01 -8.39 9.41
CA PRO A 160 -13.75 -7.68 9.15
C PRO A 160 -12.59 -8.29 9.94
N VAL A 161 -12.21 -9.52 9.56
CA VAL A 161 -11.08 -10.24 10.15
C VAL A 161 -9.78 -9.72 9.54
N PRO A 162 -8.74 -9.47 10.36
CA PRO A 162 -7.42 -9.11 9.86
C PRO A 162 -6.85 -10.16 8.90
N SER A 163 -6.32 -9.68 7.77
CA SER A 163 -5.69 -10.50 6.73
C SER A 163 -4.53 -9.76 6.09
N VAL A 164 -3.50 -10.46 5.65
CA VAL A 164 -2.47 -9.87 4.80
C VAL A 164 -3.04 -9.52 3.41
N PRO A 165 -2.43 -8.57 2.68
CA PRO A 165 -2.82 -8.31 1.31
C PRO A 165 -2.74 -9.59 0.45
N GLU A 166 -3.67 -9.75 -0.49
CA GLU A 166 -3.66 -10.85 -1.48
C GLU A 166 -3.22 -10.37 -2.87
N SER A 167 -3.16 -9.05 -3.08
CA SER A 167 -2.70 -8.44 -4.32
C SER A 167 -2.03 -7.09 -4.04
N LYS A 168 -1.23 -6.60 -4.98
CA LYS A 168 -0.57 -5.29 -4.87
C LYS A 168 -1.53 -4.09 -4.77
N LEU A 169 -2.82 -4.30 -5.02
CA LEU A 169 -3.88 -3.27 -4.97
C LEU A 169 -4.85 -3.50 -3.80
N ASP A 170 -4.53 -4.42 -2.90
CA ASP A 170 -5.42 -4.85 -1.84
C ASP A 170 -5.33 -3.95 -0.60
N GLY A 171 -5.90 -2.75 -0.73
CA GLY A 171 -6.05 -1.82 0.39
C GLY A 171 -6.96 -2.36 1.51
N LEU A 172 -7.89 -3.27 1.20
CA LEU A 172 -8.81 -3.82 2.19
C LEU A 172 -8.10 -4.79 3.15
N GLY A 173 -7.17 -5.60 2.64
CA GLY A 173 -6.27 -6.41 3.45
C GLY A 173 -5.50 -5.55 4.45
N LEU A 174 -4.86 -4.47 3.97
CA LEU A 174 -4.17 -3.51 4.85
C LEU A 174 -5.10 -2.94 5.91
N ARG A 175 -6.24 -2.36 5.51
CA ARG A 175 -7.22 -1.80 6.45
C ARG A 175 -7.68 -2.79 7.50
N SER A 176 -7.85 -4.06 7.15
CA SER A 176 -8.27 -5.07 8.13
C SER A 176 -7.28 -5.22 9.30
N LEU A 177 -6.00 -4.90 9.09
CA LEU A 177 -4.94 -4.93 10.09
C LEU A 177 -4.98 -3.73 11.05
N ASP A 178 -5.83 -2.72 10.81
CA ASP A 178 -6.07 -1.64 11.77
C ASP A 178 -6.67 -2.17 13.08
N ALA A 179 -7.40 -3.29 13.01
CA ALA A 179 -7.96 -3.96 14.19
C ALA A 179 -6.92 -4.71 15.02
N VAL A 180 -5.71 -4.93 14.49
CA VAL A 180 -4.59 -5.55 15.21
C VAL A 180 -3.92 -4.50 16.08
N THR A 181 -3.94 -4.70 17.40
CA THR A 181 -3.47 -3.68 18.36
C THR A 181 -2.34 -4.16 19.26
N THR A 182 -2.05 -5.46 19.26
CA THR A 182 -1.01 -6.07 20.09
C THR A 182 0.04 -6.84 19.26
N PRO A 183 1.26 -7.03 19.81
CA PRO A 183 2.28 -7.84 19.13
C PRO A 183 1.83 -9.29 18.88
N ASP A 184 1.11 -9.90 19.84
CA ASP A 184 0.65 -11.29 19.72
C ASP A 184 -0.38 -11.46 18.60
N GLU A 185 -1.26 -10.46 18.41
CA GLU A 185 -2.20 -10.43 17.29
C GLU A 185 -1.49 -10.18 15.95
N MET A 186 -0.42 -9.39 15.92
CA MET A 186 0.33 -9.08 14.68
C MET A 186 1.17 -10.26 14.19
N LYS A 187 1.72 -11.05 15.12
CA LYS A 187 2.68 -12.12 14.82
C LYS A 187 2.33 -13.04 13.65
N PRO A 188 1.07 -13.50 13.45
CA PRO A 188 0.71 -14.36 12.33
C PRO A 188 0.80 -13.70 10.94
N PHE A 189 0.85 -12.36 10.89
CA PHE A 189 0.81 -11.59 9.64
C PHE A 189 2.17 -11.11 9.18
N VAL A 190 3.18 -11.13 10.05
CA VAL A 190 4.51 -10.53 9.78
C VAL A 190 5.16 -11.08 8.52
N ASP A 191 5.27 -12.40 8.37
CA ASP A 191 5.90 -13.02 7.20
C ASP A 191 5.18 -12.66 5.90
N GLY A 192 3.84 -12.63 5.94
CA GLY A 192 3.03 -12.28 4.78
C GLY A 192 3.14 -10.79 4.43
N LEU A 193 3.27 -9.90 5.41
CA LEU A 193 3.53 -8.47 5.17
C LEU A 193 4.93 -8.22 4.62
N LEU A 194 5.95 -8.91 5.13
CA LEU A 194 7.31 -8.81 4.61
C LEU A 194 7.40 -9.24 3.14
N ALA A 195 6.61 -10.24 2.73
CA ALA A 195 6.53 -10.65 1.33
C ALA A 195 6.00 -9.54 0.40
N TRP A 196 5.21 -8.59 0.92
CA TRP A 196 4.75 -7.42 0.15
C TRP A 196 5.78 -6.29 0.07
N LEU A 197 6.98 -6.48 0.64
CA LEU A 197 8.09 -5.54 0.54
C LEU A 197 9.09 -5.87 -0.57
N GLN A 198 8.77 -6.84 -1.44
CA GLN A 198 9.62 -7.21 -2.58
C GLN A 198 9.76 -6.10 -3.63
N ASP A 199 8.74 -5.24 -3.79
CA ASP A 199 8.75 -4.18 -4.80
C ASP A 199 8.13 -2.90 -4.21
N ARG A 200 8.94 -1.85 -4.11
CA ARG A 200 8.53 -0.56 -3.54
C ARG A 200 7.47 0.17 -4.36
N ASN A 201 7.29 -0.23 -5.61
CA ASN A 201 6.27 0.35 -6.49
C ASN A 201 4.89 -0.26 -6.26
N TRP A 202 4.77 -1.32 -5.44
CA TRP A 202 3.47 -1.86 -5.11
C TRP A 202 2.68 -0.88 -4.24
N PRO A 203 1.43 -0.52 -4.60
CA PRO A 203 0.63 0.41 -3.81
C PRO A 203 0.43 0.00 -2.34
N VAL A 204 0.45 -1.31 -2.05
CA VAL A 204 0.36 -1.83 -0.67
C VAL A 204 1.68 -1.74 0.12
N TYR A 205 2.82 -1.44 -0.52
CA TYR A 205 4.15 -1.45 0.10
C TYR A 205 4.20 -0.59 1.35
N GLN A 206 3.84 0.70 1.23
CA GLN A 206 3.93 1.63 2.35
C GLN A 206 3.00 1.23 3.49
N GLY A 207 1.78 0.78 3.19
CA GLY A 207 0.88 0.28 4.22
C GLY A 207 1.41 -0.96 4.95
N CYS A 208 2.13 -1.85 4.26
CA CYS A 208 2.81 -2.98 4.90
C CYS A 208 3.92 -2.50 5.84
N VAL A 209 4.75 -1.56 5.39
CA VAL A 209 5.79 -0.92 6.22
C VAL A 209 5.18 -0.30 7.47
N ASP A 210 4.11 0.49 7.31
CA ASP A 210 3.44 1.19 8.41
C ASP A 210 2.91 0.21 9.46
N HIS A 211 2.30 -0.90 9.03
CA HIS A 211 1.80 -1.91 9.98
C HIS A 211 2.93 -2.66 10.69
N LEU A 212 4.01 -3.02 9.99
CA LEU A 212 5.18 -3.67 10.58
C LEU A 212 5.90 -2.75 11.57
N ALA A 213 6.00 -1.45 11.25
CA ALA A 213 6.63 -0.43 12.07
C ALA A 213 5.93 -0.19 13.42
N ARG A 214 4.66 -0.61 13.59
CA ARG A 214 3.98 -0.59 14.89
C ARG A 214 4.55 -1.60 15.89
N PHE A 215 5.15 -2.68 15.40
CA PHE A 215 5.68 -3.81 16.19
C PHE A 215 7.06 -4.23 15.67
N PRO A 216 8.04 -3.31 15.64
CA PRO A 216 9.33 -3.53 14.98
C PRO A 216 10.12 -4.70 15.57
N GLU A 217 9.88 -5.04 16.84
CA GLU A 217 10.48 -6.19 17.51
C GLU A 217 10.14 -7.54 16.87
N LEU A 218 8.98 -7.63 16.21
CA LEU A 218 8.55 -8.87 15.55
C LEU A 218 9.24 -9.10 14.21
N CYS A 219 9.86 -8.05 13.64
CA CYS A 219 10.40 -8.08 12.29
C CYS A 219 11.81 -8.70 12.24
N VAL A 220 12.57 -8.66 13.33
CA VAL A 220 14.01 -9.02 13.33
C VAL A 220 14.26 -10.46 12.88
N ALA A 221 13.61 -11.43 13.52
CA ALA A 221 13.84 -12.85 13.19
C ALA A 221 13.31 -13.23 11.80
N PRO A 222 12.11 -12.79 11.36
CA PRO A 222 11.65 -12.99 9.99
C PRO A 222 12.53 -12.34 8.93
N ILE A 223 13.00 -11.10 9.14
CA ILE A 223 13.93 -10.43 8.22
C ILE A 223 15.24 -11.22 8.13
N LEU A 224 15.78 -11.68 9.26
CA LEU A 224 16.96 -12.52 9.29
C LEU A 224 16.78 -13.81 8.47
N ASP A 225 15.61 -14.45 8.55
CA ASP A 225 15.30 -15.63 7.74
C ASP A 225 15.29 -15.31 6.24
N VAL A 226 14.70 -14.17 5.85
CA VAL A 226 14.67 -13.74 4.45
C VAL A 226 16.07 -13.42 3.93
N LEU A 227 16.86 -12.59 4.64
CA LEU A 227 18.23 -12.22 4.21
C LEU A 227 19.19 -13.42 4.06
N ARG A 228 18.86 -14.55 4.70
CA ARG A 228 19.66 -15.79 4.61
C ARG A 228 19.28 -16.68 3.43
N ARG A 229 18.04 -16.58 2.95
CA ARG A 229 17.45 -17.53 2.01
C ARG A 229 17.10 -16.89 0.66
N SER A 230 16.93 -15.58 0.62
CA SER A 230 16.54 -14.85 -0.58
C SER A 230 17.70 -14.79 -1.58
N ASP A 231 17.33 -14.68 -2.85
CA ASP A 231 18.19 -14.38 -3.99
C ASP A 231 17.63 -13.17 -4.75
N ASP A 232 16.96 -12.28 -4.02
CA ASP A 232 16.25 -11.09 -4.52
C ASP A 232 16.78 -9.86 -3.79
N ALA A 233 17.76 -9.20 -4.41
CA ALA A 233 18.45 -8.07 -3.80
C ALA A 233 17.56 -6.81 -3.64
N ASP A 234 16.50 -6.64 -4.46
CA ASP A 234 15.54 -5.54 -4.29
C ASP A 234 14.70 -5.75 -3.02
N TRP A 235 14.28 -7.00 -2.78
CA TRP A 235 13.61 -7.35 -1.53
C TRP A 235 14.54 -7.15 -0.33
N GLU A 236 15.77 -7.66 -0.39
CA GLU A 236 16.76 -7.49 0.68
C GLU A 236 17.03 -6.02 0.98
N SER A 237 17.23 -5.20 -0.05
CA SER A 237 17.36 -3.75 0.07
C SER A 237 16.17 -3.16 0.84
N SER A 238 14.95 -3.51 0.43
CA SER A 238 13.72 -3.05 1.08
C SER A 238 13.62 -3.47 2.56
N LEU A 239 14.09 -4.67 2.91
CA LEU A 239 14.15 -5.12 4.30
C LEU A 239 15.21 -4.36 5.11
N ILE A 240 16.37 -4.07 4.53
CA ILE A 240 17.40 -3.27 5.19
C ILE A 240 16.89 -1.84 5.46
N PHE A 241 16.17 -1.22 4.51
CA PHE A 241 15.53 0.07 4.75
C PHE A 241 14.50 0.01 5.89
N LEU A 242 13.66 -1.02 5.94
CA LEU A 242 12.72 -1.22 7.05
C LEU A 242 13.45 -1.29 8.40
N VAL A 243 14.57 -2.03 8.47
CA VAL A 243 15.39 -2.12 9.69
C VAL A 243 15.94 -0.76 10.08
N GLN A 244 16.56 -0.07 9.13
CA GLN A 244 17.20 1.23 9.36
C GLN A 244 16.20 2.27 9.89
N GLN A 245 15.00 2.32 9.30
CA GLN A 245 14.02 3.37 9.60
C GLN A 245 13.17 3.07 10.83
N HIS A 246 12.86 1.79 11.10
CA HIS A 246 11.81 1.44 12.07
C HIS A 246 12.26 0.49 13.18
N VAL A 247 13.32 -0.31 12.98
CA VAL A 247 13.80 -1.24 14.03
C VAL A 247 14.78 -0.53 14.95
N PRO A 248 14.58 -0.52 16.28
CA PRO A 248 15.52 0.11 17.19
C PRO A 248 16.92 -0.52 17.11
N THR A 249 17.98 0.29 16.96
CA THR A 249 19.39 -0.15 16.82
C THR A 249 19.83 -1.18 17.86
N ARG A 250 19.28 -1.11 19.09
CA ARG A 250 19.54 -2.08 20.17
C ARG A 250 19.19 -3.53 19.82
N MET A 251 18.40 -3.76 18.77
CA MET A 251 17.94 -5.08 18.33
C MET A 251 18.72 -5.58 17.11
N TRP A 252 19.54 -4.75 16.47
CA TRP A 252 20.25 -5.10 15.24
C TRP A 252 21.36 -6.12 15.45
N GLY A 253 21.76 -6.38 16.71
CA GLY A 253 22.78 -7.38 17.03
C GLY A 253 22.46 -8.79 16.51
N GLU A 254 21.17 -9.12 16.34
CA GLU A 254 20.74 -10.39 15.75
C GLU A 254 20.98 -10.47 14.23
N LEU A 255 21.02 -9.31 13.55
CA LEU A 255 21.21 -9.18 12.10
C LEU A 255 22.68 -8.96 11.72
N ARG A 256 23.55 -8.61 12.68
CA ARG A 256 24.96 -8.25 12.47
C ARG A 256 25.70 -9.21 11.54
N ALA A 257 25.57 -10.51 11.77
CA ALA A 257 26.30 -11.51 10.99
C ALA A 257 25.92 -11.49 9.50
N GLU A 258 24.63 -11.25 9.18
CA GLU A 258 24.20 -11.12 7.79
C GLU A 258 24.59 -9.78 7.20
N PHE A 259 24.55 -8.68 7.98
CA PHE A 259 25.08 -7.40 7.51
C PHE A 259 26.57 -7.50 7.19
N GLU A 260 27.37 -8.21 8.00
CA GLU A 260 28.79 -8.46 7.72
C GLU A 260 28.98 -9.31 6.46
N ARG A 261 28.14 -10.35 6.26
CA ARG A 261 28.15 -11.16 5.04
C ARG A 261 27.92 -10.30 3.81
N ILE A 262 26.83 -9.51 3.79
CA ILE A 262 26.45 -8.67 2.66
C ILE A 262 27.55 -7.62 2.41
N ALA A 263 27.98 -6.89 3.44
CA ALA A 263 28.95 -5.80 3.30
C ALA A 263 30.35 -6.25 2.82
N GLN A 264 30.76 -7.51 3.08
CA GLN A 264 32.10 -8.00 2.77
C GLN A 264 32.13 -9.04 1.64
N GLY A 265 31.00 -9.64 1.34
CA GLY A 265 30.87 -10.79 0.43
C GLY A 265 29.56 -10.75 -0.35
N ALA A 266 29.13 -9.55 -0.76
CA ALA A 266 27.94 -9.37 -1.57
C ALA A 266 27.98 -10.21 -2.85
N THR A 267 26.82 -10.73 -3.21
CA THR A 267 26.55 -11.34 -4.51
C THR A 267 26.54 -10.27 -5.61
N PRO A 268 26.65 -10.66 -6.89
CA PRO A 268 26.55 -9.69 -7.99
C PRO A 268 25.24 -8.89 -8.00
N ASP A 269 24.12 -9.51 -7.61
CA ASP A 269 22.82 -8.83 -7.55
C ASP A 269 22.76 -7.84 -6.38
N GLU A 270 23.24 -8.24 -5.20
CA GLU A 270 23.39 -7.34 -4.04
C GLU A 270 24.28 -6.11 -4.35
N LEU A 271 25.31 -6.26 -5.19
CA LEU A 271 26.14 -5.15 -5.66
C LEU A 271 25.41 -4.25 -6.66
N GLU A 272 24.59 -4.81 -7.56
CA GLU A 272 23.80 -4.04 -8.52
C GLU A 272 22.77 -3.13 -7.81
N TRP A 273 22.21 -3.62 -6.71
CA TRP A 273 21.24 -2.90 -5.87
C TRP A 273 21.87 -2.13 -4.69
N GLU A 274 23.20 -2.04 -4.63
CA GLU A 274 23.97 -1.32 -3.59
C GLU A 274 23.63 -1.76 -2.14
N VAL A 275 23.22 -3.02 -1.97
CA VAL A 275 22.82 -3.60 -0.68
C VAL A 275 24.01 -3.70 0.27
N ASP A 276 25.22 -3.88 -0.26
CA ASP A 276 26.49 -3.88 0.46
C ASP A 276 26.78 -2.54 1.14
N GLY A 277 26.52 -1.44 0.43
CA GLY A 277 26.63 -0.08 0.96
C GLY A 277 25.70 0.13 2.15
N LEU A 278 24.43 -0.24 1.99
CA LEU A 278 23.43 -0.15 3.06
C LEU A 278 23.82 -0.98 4.27
N ALA A 279 24.24 -2.24 4.07
CA ALA A 279 24.67 -3.11 5.16
C ALA A 279 25.87 -2.54 5.93
N MET A 280 26.84 -1.94 5.21
CA MET A 280 28.00 -1.27 5.82
C MET A 280 27.59 -0.06 6.68
N GLU A 281 26.64 0.76 6.21
CA GLU A 281 26.11 1.89 7.00
C GLU A 281 25.46 1.42 8.31
N LEU A 282 24.64 0.37 8.25
CA LEU A 282 23.98 -0.19 9.43
C LEU A 282 25.00 -0.75 10.44
N LEU A 283 26.07 -1.40 9.97
CA LEU A 283 27.16 -1.88 10.83
C LEU A 283 27.88 -0.74 11.54
N GLN A 284 28.20 0.35 10.82
CA GLN A 284 28.82 1.52 11.42
C GLN A 284 27.94 2.16 12.49
N GLU A 285 26.64 2.28 12.24
CA GLU A 285 25.69 2.79 13.23
C GLU A 285 25.59 1.87 14.45
N LEU A 286 25.55 0.56 14.25
CA LEU A 286 25.50 -0.42 15.33
C LEU A 286 26.77 -0.35 16.19
N ASP A 287 27.95 -0.26 15.58
CA ASP A 287 29.22 -0.12 16.29
C ASP A 287 29.26 1.18 17.12
N LEU A 288 28.76 2.29 16.55
CA LEU A 288 28.61 3.56 17.28
C LEU A 288 27.63 3.42 18.46
N TYR A 289 26.53 2.70 18.28
CA TYR A 289 25.56 2.44 19.34
C TYR A 289 26.17 1.62 20.48
N GLU A 290 26.91 0.57 20.15
CA GLU A 290 27.57 -0.33 21.12
C GLU A 290 28.72 0.36 21.87
N ALA A 291 29.44 1.27 21.21
CA ALA A 291 30.51 2.06 21.83
C ALA A 291 29.99 3.11 22.84
N ARG A 292 28.69 3.43 22.86
CA ARG A 292 28.13 4.42 23.80
C ARG A 292 28.26 3.93 25.24
N PRO A 293 28.85 4.72 26.15
CA PRO A 293 28.94 4.34 27.55
C PRO A 293 27.54 4.22 28.14
N ARG A 294 27.14 2.99 28.53
CA ARG A 294 25.90 2.75 29.26
C ARG A 294 25.96 3.57 30.56
N ARG A 295 25.14 4.63 30.67
CA ARG A 295 25.05 5.42 31.90
C ARG A 295 24.75 4.46 33.04
N ARG A 296 25.71 4.27 33.95
CA ARG A 296 25.47 3.52 35.20
C ARG A 296 24.27 4.17 35.87
N ALA A 297 23.25 3.36 36.20
CA ALA A 297 22.16 3.80 37.05
C ALA A 297 22.80 4.46 38.29
N ARG A 298 22.48 5.73 38.55
CA ARG A 298 22.95 6.39 39.77
C ARG A 298 22.45 5.51 40.92
N PRO A 299 23.33 5.06 41.84
CA PRO A 299 22.87 4.40 43.05
C PRO A 299 21.89 5.36 43.72
N TRP A 300 20.66 4.91 43.95
CA TRP A 300 19.71 5.66 44.75
C TRP A 300 20.39 6.02 46.08
N GLY A 301 20.48 7.31 46.37
CA GLY A 301 21.11 7.83 47.57
C GLY A 301 20.44 7.29 48.84
N PRO A 302 21.12 7.34 49.99
CA PRO A 302 20.72 6.64 51.20
C PRO A 302 19.34 7.12 51.68
N LYS A 303 18.50 6.15 52.09
CA LYS A 303 17.22 6.39 52.75
C LYS A 303 17.45 7.26 53.99
N ILE A 304 16.99 8.50 53.95
CA ILE A 304 16.91 9.34 55.14
C ILE A 304 15.85 8.71 56.05
N SER A 305 16.32 8.18 57.17
CA SER A 305 15.46 7.67 58.23
C SER A 305 15.09 8.85 59.13
N SER A 306 13.80 9.08 59.34
CA SER A 306 13.25 9.95 60.39
C SER A 306 12.55 9.08 61.42
#